data_AF-A0A495KP42-F1
#
_entry.id   AF-A0A495KP42-F1
#
_cell.length_a   1.000
_cell.length_b   1.000
_cell.length_c   1.000
_cell.angle_alpha   90.00
_cell.angle_beta   90.00
_cell.angle_gamma   90.00
#
_symmetry.space_group_name_H-M   'P 1'
#
loop_
_entity.id
_entity.type
_entity.pdbx_description
1 polymer ?
#
loop_
_entity_poly.entity_id
_entity_poly.type
_entity_poly.pdbx_seq_one_letter_code
_entity_poly.pdbx_strand_id
1 'polypeptide(L)'
;MRELKLKEYLENSLTVEEFVTDLENSQQKTGYDNTSVHIEQIEDGEFEITKSHLIKICDDLLNGKLQPIDVNTIAFAFMFSDYFIWNGESQDGKIVSEVIYDWDNPEIGFDLTKENFEHWKEYLETGKTDYFTKEELKKKFRGVKKNGMRRNGL
;
A
#
# COMPACT_ATOMS: atom_id res chain seq x y z
N MET A 1 13.19 -4.13 -5.82
CA MET A 1 12.59 -2.95 -6.45
C MET A 1 13.57 -1.81 -6.31
N ARG A 2 13.71 -1.00 -7.34
CA ARG A 2 14.52 0.22 -7.36
C ARG A 2 13.61 1.42 -7.22
N GLU A 3 13.94 2.35 -6.33
CA GLU A 3 13.16 3.59 -6.15
C GLU A 3 13.14 4.42 -7.44
N LEU A 4 14.21 4.37 -8.23
CA LEU A 4 14.26 5.01 -9.55
C LEU A 4 13.16 4.49 -10.48
N LYS A 5 12.90 3.17 -10.48
CA LYS A 5 11.84 2.58 -11.33
C LYS A 5 10.45 2.93 -10.83
N LEU A 6 10.26 2.97 -9.50
CA LEU A 6 9.02 3.46 -8.90
C LEU A 6 8.77 4.94 -9.27
N LYS A 7 9.78 5.80 -9.18
CA LYS A 7 9.68 7.20 -9.61
C LYS A 7 9.31 7.31 -11.10
N GLU A 8 10.02 6.61 -11.98
CA GLU A 8 9.75 6.63 -13.43
C GLU A 8 8.32 6.16 -13.75
N TYR A 9 7.84 5.13 -13.03
CA TYR A 9 6.46 4.68 -13.12
C TYR A 9 5.46 5.78 -12.70
N LEU A 10 5.69 6.44 -11.57
CA LEU A 10 4.81 7.53 -11.08
C LEU A 10 4.79 8.73 -12.03
N GLU A 11 5.91 9.02 -12.71
CA GLU A 11 6.04 10.08 -13.73
C GLU A 11 5.52 9.67 -15.11
N ASN A 12 5.06 8.42 -15.29
CA ASN A 12 4.64 7.83 -16.57
C ASN A 12 5.77 7.76 -17.62
N SER A 13 7.04 7.77 -17.21
CA SER A 13 8.19 7.52 -18.07
C SER A 13 8.56 6.02 -18.17
N LEU A 14 7.95 5.19 -17.31
CA LEU A 14 7.99 3.73 -17.34
C LEU A 14 6.56 3.17 -17.35
N THR A 15 6.29 2.15 -18.17
CA THR A 15 4.99 1.48 -18.16
C THR A 15 4.83 0.64 -16.89
N VAL A 16 3.59 0.35 -16.49
CA VAL A 16 3.33 -0.50 -15.32
C VAL A 16 3.81 -1.93 -15.56
N GLU A 17 3.71 -2.41 -16.80
CA GLU A 17 4.19 -3.75 -17.17
C GLU A 17 5.72 -3.86 -17.01
N GLU A 18 6.47 -2.83 -17.41
CA GLU A 18 7.92 -2.76 -17.18
C GLU A 18 8.26 -2.59 -15.70
N PHE A 19 7.46 -1.82 -14.96
CA PHE A 19 7.65 -1.62 -13.53
C PHE A 19 7.41 -2.90 -12.71
N VAL A 20 6.40 -3.69 -13.07
CA VAL A 20 6.11 -4.98 -12.40
C VAL A 20 7.29 -5.93 -12.50
N THR A 21 8.03 -5.95 -13.61
CA THR A 21 9.26 -6.75 -13.71
C THR A 21 10.33 -6.34 -12.67
N ASP A 22 10.34 -5.07 -12.24
CA ASP A 22 11.24 -4.59 -11.18
C ASP A 22 10.75 -4.92 -9.75
N LEU A 23 9.44 -5.08 -9.59
CA LEU A 23 8.80 -5.54 -8.37
C LEU A 23 8.96 -7.05 -8.18
N GLU A 24 9.07 -7.82 -9.25
CA GLU A 24 9.29 -9.27 -9.17
C GLU A 24 10.51 -9.60 -8.29
N ASN A 25 10.30 -10.45 -7.28
CA ASN A 25 11.29 -10.86 -6.28
C ASN A 25 11.76 -9.77 -5.31
N SER A 26 11.21 -8.56 -5.38
CA SER A 26 11.53 -7.49 -4.42
C SER A 26 10.99 -7.77 -3.02
N GLN A 27 9.89 -8.52 -2.93
CA GLN A 27 9.31 -8.99 -1.68
C GLN A 27 9.24 -10.52 -1.69
N GLN A 28 9.78 -11.14 -0.66
CA GLN A 28 9.79 -12.60 -0.51
C GLN A 28 9.44 -13.00 0.92
N LYS A 29 8.53 -13.97 1.06
CA LYS A 29 8.24 -14.60 2.34
C LYS A 29 9.43 -15.48 2.75
N THR A 30 10.09 -15.14 3.84
CA THR A 30 11.30 -15.82 4.33
C THR A 30 11.05 -16.68 5.58
N GLY A 31 9.85 -16.61 6.16
CA GLY A 31 9.44 -17.42 7.30
C GLY A 31 7.92 -17.53 7.43
N TYR A 32 7.43 -17.99 8.59
CA TYR A 32 5.98 -18.07 8.84
C TYR A 32 5.35 -16.67 8.87
N ASP A 33 6.02 -15.75 9.55
CA ASP A 33 5.68 -14.35 9.84
C ASP A 33 6.71 -13.35 9.30
N ASN A 34 7.80 -13.82 8.70
CA ASN A 34 8.86 -12.98 8.17
C ASN A 34 8.73 -12.77 6.65
N THR A 35 8.82 -11.51 6.25
CA THR A 35 8.91 -11.07 4.86
C THR A 35 10.15 -10.22 4.70
N SER A 36 10.99 -10.55 3.72
CA SER A 36 12.11 -9.73 3.31
C SER A 36 11.70 -8.83 2.16
N VAL A 37 12.00 -7.55 2.25
CA VAL A 37 11.81 -6.57 1.18
C VAL A 37 13.18 -6.01 0.81
N HIS A 38 13.52 -6.06 -0.47
CA HIS A 38 14.76 -5.49 -1.00
C HIS A 38 14.46 -4.25 -1.86
N ILE A 39 14.92 -3.11 -1.38
CA ILE A 39 14.79 -1.79 -2.03
C ILE A 39 16.19 -1.24 -2.29
N GLU A 40 16.46 -0.93 -3.56
CA GLU A 40 17.61 -0.13 -3.97
C GLU A 40 17.20 1.35 -3.95
N GLN A 41 17.77 2.09 -3.01
CA GLN A 41 17.38 3.46 -2.67
C GLN A 41 18.06 4.49 -3.59
N ILE A 42 17.39 5.63 -3.79
CA ILE A 42 18.01 6.84 -4.34
C ILE A 42 18.63 7.61 -3.17
N GLU A 43 19.92 7.92 -3.25
CA GLU A 43 20.65 8.58 -2.14
C GLU A 43 20.38 10.08 -2.03
N ASP A 44 20.04 10.76 -3.13
CA ASP A 44 19.94 12.22 -3.20
C ASP A 44 18.61 12.72 -3.78
N GLY A 45 18.07 13.74 -3.14
CA GLY A 45 16.88 14.47 -3.58
C GLY A 45 15.60 13.99 -2.91
N GLU A 46 14.47 14.52 -3.38
CA GLU A 46 13.14 14.25 -2.84
C GLU A 46 12.14 14.17 -4.00
N PHE A 47 11.14 13.32 -3.85
CA PHE A 47 10.00 13.20 -4.74
C PHE A 47 8.70 13.26 -3.95
N GLU A 48 7.87 14.27 -4.25
CA GLU A 48 6.60 14.48 -3.56
C GLU A 48 5.51 13.52 -4.06
N ILE A 49 5.01 12.67 -3.17
CA ILE A 49 3.84 11.83 -3.36
C ILE A 49 2.57 12.65 -3.19
N THR A 50 1.68 12.52 -4.16
CA THR A 50 0.41 13.26 -4.22
C THR A 50 -0.75 12.29 -4.37
N LYS A 51 -1.99 12.77 -4.20
CA LYS A 51 -3.18 11.94 -4.41
C LYS A 51 -3.26 11.36 -5.82
N SER A 52 -2.80 12.10 -6.84
CA SER A 52 -2.80 11.58 -8.23
C SER A 52 -1.86 10.40 -8.42
N HIS A 53 -0.74 10.36 -7.71
CA HIS A 53 0.17 9.20 -7.71
C HIS A 53 -0.52 7.97 -7.12
N LEU A 54 -1.23 8.12 -6.00
CA LEU A 54 -1.97 7.02 -5.39
C LEU A 54 -3.19 6.58 -6.22
N ILE A 55 -3.92 7.51 -6.84
CA ILE A 55 -5.04 7.19 -7.75
C ILE A 55 -4.55 6.35 -8.93
N LYS A 56 -3.38 6.67 -9.49
CA LYS A 56 -2.76 5.87 -10.56
C LYS A 56 -2.50 4.43 -10.13
N ILE A 57 -2.00 4.22 -8.91
CA ILE A 57 -1.79 2.89 -8.33
C ILE A 57 -3.12 2.15 -8.17
N CYS A 58 -4.16 2.82 -7.66
CA CYS A 58 -5.51 2.25 -7.60
C CYS A 58 -6.00 1.81 -8.98
N ASP A 59 -5.86 2.67 -9.99
CA ASP A 59 -6.28 2.36 -11.36
C ASP A 59 -5.54 1.16 -11.95
N ASP A 60 -4.23 1.10 -11.78
CA ASP A 60 -3.44 -0.02 -12.29
C ASP A 60 -3.79 -1.34 -11.56
N LEU A 61 -4.10 -1.31 -10.26
CA LEU A 61 -4.59 -2.50 -9.54
C LEU A 61 -6.02 -2.90 -9.96
N LEU A 62 -6.94 -1.94 -10.07
CA LEU A 62 -8.34 -2.22 -10.44
C LEU A 62 -8.43 -2.80 -11.87
N ASN A 63 -7.55 -2.34 -12.76
CA ASN A 63 -7.39 -2.88 -14.11
C ASN A 63 -6.59 -4.20 -14.16
N GLY A 64 -6.11 -4.72 -13.02
CA GLY A 64 -5.42 -6.00 -12.91
C GLY A 64 -3.97 -5.99 -13.39
N LYS A 65 -3.38 -4.80 -13.53
CA LYS A 65 -1.97 -4.63 -13.91
C LYS A 65 -1.03 -4.69 -12.72
N LEU A 66 -1.50 -4.28 -11.54
CA LEU A 66 -0.84 -4.52 -10.25
C LEU A 66 -1.61 -5.56 -9.44
N GLN A 67 -0.88 -6.34 -8.67
CA GLN A 67 -1.42 -7.24 -7.65
C GLN A 67 -1.40 -6.55 -6.27
N PRO A 68 -2.21 -7.00 -5.31
CA PRO A 68 -2.18 -6.47 -3.94
C PRO A 68 -0.79 -6.44 -3.29
N ILE A 69 0.03 -7.48 -3.54
CA ILE A 69 1.40 -7.57 -3.01
C ILE A 69 2.33 -6.50 -3.58
N ASP A 70 2.12 -6.13 -4.85
CA ASP A 70 2.88 -5.06 -5.49
C ASP A 70 2.58 -3.72 -4.81
N VAL A 71 1.31 -3.44 -4.52
CA VAL A 71 0.91 -2.21 -3.83
C VAL A 71 1.42 -2.18 -2.39
N ASN A 72 1.42 -3.31 -1.68
CA ASN A 72 2.03 -3.38 -0.37
C ASN A 72 3.54 -3.05 -0.42
N THR A 73 4.26 -3.58 -1.41
CA THR A 73 5.69 -3.28 -1.60
C THR A 73 5.94 -1.81 -1.93
N ILE A 74 5.10 -1.19 -2.76
CA ILE A 74 5.17 0.23 -3.08
C ILE A 74 4.90 1.08 -1.82
N ALA A 75 3.88 0.74 -1.03
CA ALA A 75 3.55 1.45 0.21
C ALA A 75 4.68 1.33 1.24
N PHE A 76 5.29 0.15 1.36
CA PHE A 76 6.49 -0.04 2.18
C PHE A 76 7.62 0.89 1.73
N ALA A 77 7.88 1.00 0.41
CA ALA A 77 8.89 1.93 -0.09
C ALA A 77 8.59 3.39 0.26
N PHE A 78 7.33 3.83 0.15
CA PHE A 78 6.95 5.19 0.55
C PHE A 78 7.14 5.43 2.05
N MET A 79 6.87 4.44 2.90
CA MET A 79 6.98 4.59 4.36
C MET A 79 8.43 4.61 4.88
N PHE A 80 9.33 3.88 4.22
CA PHE A 80 10.69 3.65 4.72
C PHE A 80 11.79 4.36 3.93
N SER A 81 11.45 4.98 2.79
CA SER A 81 12.37 5.77 1.99
C SER A 81 12.39 7.22 2.44
N ASP A 82 13.58 7.80 2.61
CA ASP A 82 13.74 9.25 2.81
C ASP A 82 13.52 10.03 1.50
N TYR A 83 13.55 9.36 0.34
CA TYR A 83 13.39 9.99 -0.97
C TYR A 83 11.93 10.36 -1.28
N PHE A 84 10.98 9.53 -0.86
CA PHE A 84 9.56 9.76 -1.12
C PHE A 84 8.92 10.52 0.04
N ILE A 85 8.51 11.76 -0.22
CA ILE A 85 7.97 12.66 0.79
C ILE A 85 6.53 13.05 0.48
N TRP A 86 5.78 13.55 1.47
CA TRP A 86 4.48 14.20 1.26
C TRP A 86 4.23 15.24 2.36
N ASN A 87 3.44 16.27 2.04
CA ASN A 87 3.11 17.31 3.02
C ASN A 87 2.04 16.84 4.03
N GLY A 88 2.46 16.12 5.06
CA GLY A 88 1.58 15.59 6.13
C GLY A 88 0.82 16.65 6.94
N GLU A 89 1.17 17.94 6.84
CA GLU A 89 0.44 19.02 7.51
C GLU A 89 -0.80 19.45 6.72
N SER A 90 -0.75 19.30 5.39
CA SER A 90 -1.87 19.60 4.49
C SER A 90 -3.01 18.59 4.59
N GLN A 91 -4.22 19.00 4.21
CA GLN A 91 -5.36 18.07 4.19
C GLN A 91 -5.13 16.91 3.21
N ASP A 92 -4.58 17.20 2.03
CA ASP A 92 -4.30 16.18 1.02
C ASP A 92 -3.18 15.24 1.45
N GLY A 93 -2.12 15.76 2.07
CA GLY A 93 -1.03 14.91 2.56
C GLY A 93 -1.42 14.05 3.77
N LYS A 94 -2.43 14.45 4.58
CA LYS A 94 -3.03 13.55 5.58
C LYS A 94 -3.73 12.37 4.94
N ILE A 95 -4.50 12.62 3.88
CA ILE A 95 -5.16 11.55 3.10
C ILE A 95 -4.11 10.61 2.49
N VAL A 96 -3.06 11.17 1.87
CA VAL A 96 -1.93 10.40 1.34
C VAL A 96 -1.30 9.52 2.43
N SER A 97 -1.00 10.11 3.59
CA SER A 97 -0.41 9.40 4.72
C SER A 97 -1.29 8.25 5.22
N GLU A 98 -2.60 8.46 5.34
CA GLU A 98 -3.55 7.44 5.81
C GLU A 98 -3.66 6.28 4.81
N VAL A 99 -3.77 6.57 3.52
CA VAL A 99 -3.88 5.54 2.48
C VAL A 99 -2.59 4.72 2.36
N ILE A 100 -1.43 5.37 2.38
CA ILE A 100 -0.13 4.66 2.37
C ILE A 100 0.00 3.74 3.59
N TYR A 101 -0.38 4.24 4.78
CA TYR A 101 -0.34 3.46 6.00
C TYR A 101 -1.22 2.21 5.91
N ASP A 102 -2.46 2.37 5.43
CA ASP A 102 -3.39 1.26 5.24
C ASP A 102 -2.86 0.21 4.26
N TRP A 103 -2.21 0.65 3.16
CA TRP A 103 -1.65 -0.25 2.15
C TRP A 103 -0.42 -1.03 2.62
N ASP A 104 0.42 -0.40 3.44
CA ASP A 104 1.60 -1.03 4.05
C ASP A 104 1.21 -2.04 5.15
N ASN A 105 0.08 -1.79 5.83
CA ASN A 105 -0.28 -2.50 7.07
C ASN A 105 -1.59 -3.31 6.99
N PRO A 106 -1.83 -4.16 5.96
CA PRO A 106 -3.11 -4.84 5.79
C PRO A 106 -3.43 -5.84 6.91
N GLU A 107 -2.43 -6.36 7.64
CA GLU A 107 -2.67 -7.29 8.76
C GLU A 107 -3.38 -6.63 9.95
N ILE A 108 -3.13 -5.33 10.17
CA ILE A 108 -3.73 -4.55 11.26
C ILE A 108 -4.77 -3.53 10.77
N GLY A 109 -4.68 -3.14 9.50
CA GLY A 109 -5.61 -2.24 8.80
C GLY A 109 -6.64 -3.01 7.96
N PHE A 110 -6.95 -2.49 6.79
CA PHE A 110 -7.91 -3.07 5.85
C PHE A 110 -7.22 -3.99 4.84
N ASP A 111 -7.92 -5.05 4.41
CA ASP A 111 -7.37 -6.00 3.44
C ASP A 111 -7.15 -5.32 2.08
N LEU A 112 -6.13 -5.74 1.33
CA LEU A 112 -5.84 -5.20 -0.01
C LEU A 112 -6.74 -5.83 -1.09
N THR A 113 -8.06 -5.66 -0.95
CA THR A 113 -9.08 -6.17 -1.89
C THR A 113 -9.44 -5.15 -2.94
N LYS A 114 -9.94 -5.60 -4.11
CA LYS A 114 -10.43 -4.69 -5.17
C LYS A 114 -11.49 -3.72 -4.65
N GLU A 115 -12.43 -4.19 -3.83
CA GLU A 115 -13.48 -3.35 -3.21
C GLU A 115 -12.86 -2.22 -2.37
N ASN A 116 -11.86 -2.53 -1.53
CA ASN A 116 -11.19 -1.50 -0.75
C ASN A 116 -10.42 -0.51 -1.65
N PHE A 117 -9.84 -0.95 -2.76
CA PHE A 117 -9.20 -0.05 -3.74
C PHE A 117 -10.18 0.87 -4.47
N GLU A 118 -11.42 0.44 -4.71
CA GLU A 118 -12.47 1.33 -5.21
C GLU A 118 -12.76 2.45 -4.20
N HIS A 119 -12.88 2.11 -2.92
CA HIS A 119 -13.14 3.09 -1.85
C HIS A 119 -11.94 3.98 -1.52
N TRP A 120 -10.70 3.47 -1.56
CA TRP A 120 -9.51 4.31 -1.42
C TRP A 120 -9.38 5.29 -2.58
N LYS A 121 -9.70 4.85 -3.81
CA LYS A 121 -9.71 5.75 -4.98
C LYS A 121 -10.74 6.86 -4.79
N GLU A 122 -11.98 6.52 -4.42
CA GLU A 122 -13.02 7.52 -4.13
C GLU A 122 -12.58 8.49 -3.02
N TYR A 123 -11.91 7.98 -1.98
CA TYR A 123 -11.39 8.80 -0.89
C TYR A 123 -10.31 9.78 -1.38
N LEU A 124 -9.38 9.33 -2.22
CA LEU A 124 -8.35 10.18 -2.82
C LEU A 124 -8.93 11.27 -3.73
N GLU A 125 -9.98 10.93 -4.49
CA GLU A 125 -10.65 11.86 -5.42
C GLU A 125 -11.49 12.92 -4.69
N THR A 126 -12.23 12.52 -3.65
CA THR A 126 -13.23 13.37 -3.00
C THR A 126 -12.77 13.98 -1.66
N GLY A 127 -11.74 13.39 -1.05
CA GLY A 127 -11.27 13.70 0.29
C GLY A 127 -12.22 13.26 1.41
N LYS A 128 -13.22 12.42 1.11
CA LYS A 128 -14.22 11.93 2.07
C LYS A 128 -14.49 10.44 1.88
N THR A 129 -14.68 9.74 2.99
CA THR A 129 -15.10 8.33 3.00
C THR A 129 -15.83 8.03 4.30
N ASP A 130 -16.88 7.21 4.23
CA ASP A 130 -17.57 6.61 5.38
C ASP A 130 -17.35 5.09 5.45
N TYR A 131 -16.49 4.55 4.58
CA TYR A 131 -16.22 3.12 4.45
C TYR A 131 -15.17 2.65 5.47
N PHE A 132 -14.04 3.36 5.56
CA PHE A 132 -12.91 3.00 6.42
C PHE A 132 -13.15 3.41 7.88
N THR A 133 -14.02 2.68 8.58
CA THR A 133 -14.39 2.98 9.97
C THR A 133 -13.76 2.00 10.97
N LYS A 134 -13.66 2.44 12.24
CA LYS A 134 -13.28 1.56 13.36
C LYS A 134 -14.24 0.38 13.51
N GLU A 135 -15.50 0.57 13.15
CA GLU A 135 -16.55 -0.44 13.20
C GLU A 135 -16.29 -1.54 12.16
N GLU A 136 -15.89 -1.18 10.93
CA GLU A 136 -15.46 -2.12 9.90
C GLU A 136 -14.19 -2.88 10.32
N LEU A 137 -13.16 -2.19 10.85
CA LEU A 137 -11.97 -2.87 11.39
C LEU A 137 -12.33 -3.84 12.52
N LYS A 138 -13.22 -3.43 13.45
CA LYS A 138 -13.70 -4.34 14.52
C LYS A 138 -14.38 -5.58 13.91
N LYS A 139 -15.16 -5.44 12.83
CA LYS A 139 -15.81 -6.60 12.18
C LYS A 139 -14.79 -7.60 11.66
N LYS A 140 -13.72 -7.14 11.00
CA LYS A 140 -12.59 -7.99 10.56
C LYS A 140 -12.04 -8.84 11.70
N PHE A 141 -11.74 -8.23 12.86
CA PHE A 141 -11.14 -8.95 13.98
C PHE A 141 -12.13 -9.72 14.88
N ARG A 142 -13.45 -9.52 14.75
CA ARG A 142 -14.46 -10.26 15.55
C ARG A 142 -14.44 -11.77 15.26
N GLY A 143 -14.12 -12.18 14.03
CA GLY A 143 -14.04 -13.59 13.64
C GLY A 143 -12.83 -14.33 14.22
N VAL A 144 -11.71 -13.63 14.43
CA VAL A 144 -10.44 -14.19 14.91
C VAL A 144 -10.57 -14.72 16.35
N LYS A 145 -11.37 -14.05 17.21
CA LYS A 145 -11.58 -14.47 18.60
C LYS A 145 -12.32 -15.81 18.76
N LYS A 146 -13.16 -16.23 17.80
CA LYS A 146 -13.92 -17.48 17.91
C LYS A 146 -13.08 -18.75 17.65
N ASN A 147 -12.02 -18.65 16.87
CA ASN A 147 -11.16 -19.79 16.53
C ASN A 147 -9.91 -19.92 17.42
N GLY A 148 -9.60 -18.93 18.25
CA GLY A 148 -8.45 -18.93 19.17
C GLY A 148 -8.63 -19.69 20.49
N MET A 149 -9.76 -20.37 20.70
CA MET A 149 -9.98 -21.24 21.88
C MET A 149 -10.40 -22.66 21.47
N ARG A 150 -9.49 -23.39 20.83
CA ARG A 150 -9.41 -24.83 21.06
C ARG A 150 -8.09 -25.12 21.78
N ARG A 151 -8.10 -24.90 23.10
CA ARG A 151 -7.14 -25.55 23.98
C ARG A 151 -7.38 -27.06 23.82
N ASN A 152 -6.40 -27.76 23.25
CA ASN A 152 -6.32 -29.21 23.37
C ASN A 152 -6.38 -29.55 24.86
N GLY A 153 -7.47 -30.21 25.25
CA GLY A 153 -7.57 -30.86 26.55
C GLY A 153 -6.56 -32.00 26.61
N LEU A 154 -5.94 -32.12 27.78
CA LEU A 154 -5.15 -33.26 28.24
C LEU A 154 -5.90 -34.58 28.06
#